data_AF-A0A4Q2YQ51-F1
#
_entry.id   AF-A0A4Q2YQ51-F1
#
_cell.length_a   1.000
_cell.length_b   1.000
_cell.length_c   1.000
_cell.angle_alpha   90.00
_cell.angle_beta   90.00
_cell.angle_gamma   90.00
#
_symmetry.space_group_name_H-M   'P 1'
#
loop_
_entity.id
_entity.type
_entity.pdbx_description
1 polymer ?
#
loop_
_entity_poly.entity_id
_entity_poly.type
_entity_poly.pdbx_seq_one_letter_code
_entity_poly.pdbx_strand_id
1 'polypeptide(L)'
;MKNRWVLFVPLAIMGLLFGAFVYRLTVPGEKLIQSQWIDKPMPLFDLPPATAGVAGLKSSQLADGRPRLVNVFASWCVPCRAEAPQLEALKAAGVPIDGIAIRDRPDDVAMFL
;
A
#
# COMPACT_ATOMS: atom_id res chain seq x y z
N MET A 1 -53.83 -8.35 25.59
CA MET A 1 -53.53 -9.00 24.29
C MET A 1 -52.03 -8.93 24.06
N LYS A 2 -51.32 -10.05 24.14
CA LYS A 2 -49.84 -10.06 24.12
C LYS A 2 -49.39 -9.74 22.69
N ASN A 3 -48.63 -8.65 22.51
CA ASN A 3 -48.29 -8.10 21.18
C ASN A 3 -47.24 -9.00 20.49
N ARG A 4 -47.69 -10.09 19.87
CA ARG A 4 -46.86 -11.15 19.26
C ARG A 4 -45.92 -10.63 18.17
N TRP A 5 -46.19 -9.45 17.62
CA TRP A 5 -45.36 -8.75 16.64
C TRP A 5 -43.98 -8.35 17.16
N VAL A 6 -43.82 -8.17 18.48
CA VAL A 6 -42.54 -7.81 19.09
C VAL A 6 -41.49 -8.93 18.91
N LEU A 7 -41.92 -10.19 18.75
CA LEU A 7 -41.01 -11.33 18.51
C LEU A 7 -40.32 -11.27 17.14
N PHE A 8 -40.87 -10.54 16.17
CA PHE A 8 -40.28 -10.41 14.83
C PHE A 8 -39.33 -9.22 14.70
N VAL A 9 -39.26 -8.36 15.73
CA VAL A 9 -38.38 -7.17 15.73
C VAL A 9 -36.90 -7.53 15.50
N PRO A 10 -36.31 -8.54 16.17
CA PRO A 10 -34.91 -8.90 15.93
C PRO A 10 -34.65 -9.37 14.49
N LEU A 11 -35.58 -10.09 13.87
CA LEU A 11 -35.51 -10.55 12.49
C LEU A 11 -35.58 -9.38 11.50
N ALA A 12 -36.46 -8.41 11.74
CA ALA A 12 -36.55 -7.20 10.94
C ALA A 12 -35.27 -6.36 11.02
N ILE A 13 -34.70 -6.20 12.22
CA ILE A 13 -33.43 -5.50 12.41
C ILE A 13 -32.29 -6.23 11.68
N MET A 14 -32.21 -7.56 11.80
CA MET A 14 -31.21 -8.36 11.09
C MET A 14 -31.34 -8.21 9.57
N GLY A 15 -32.56 -8.29 9.04
CA GLY A 15 -32.83 -8.09 7.62
C GLY A 15 -32.43 -6.71 7.13
N LEU A 16 -32.69 -5.67 7.93
CA LEU A 16 -32.30 -4.29 7.61
C LEU A 16 -30.78 -4.11 7.62
N LEU A 17 -30.08 -4.63 8.62
CA LEU A 17 -28.61 -4.58 8.70
C LEU A 17 -27.97 -5.35 7.54
N PHE A 18 -28.49 -6.54 7.23
CA PHE A 18 -28.02 -7.34 6.10
C PHE A 18 -28.25 -6.63 4.76
N GLY A 19 -29.44 -6.04 4.56
CA GLY A 19 -29.73 -5.23 3.38
C GLY A 19 -28.81 -4.03 3.24
N ALA A 20 -28.56 -3.30 4.34
CA ALA A 20 -27.63 -2.18 4.37
C ALA A 20 -26.18 -2.61 4.07
N PHE A 21 -25.75 -3.77 4.58
CA PHE A 21 -24.44 -4.35 4.30
C PHE A 21 -24.27 -4.70 2.83
N VAL A 22 -25.23 -5.43 2.25
CA VAL A 22 -25.23 -5.77 0.82
C VAL A 22 -25.21 -4.51 -0.03
N TYR A 23 -26.03 -3.51 0.29
CA TYR A 23 -26.02 -2.22 -0.40
C TYR A 23 -24.66 -1.51 -0.31
N ARG A 24 -24.00 -1.56 0.85
CA ARG A 24 -22.68 -0.95 1.00
C ARG A 24 -21.57 -1.66 0.22
N LEU A 25 -21.70 -2.96 -0.04
CA LEU A 25 -20.76 -3.70 -0.89
C LEU A 25 -20.91 -3.37 -2.37
N THR A 26 -22.08 -2.92 -2.82
CA THR A 26 -22.31 -2.58 -4.24
C THR A 26 -21.92 -1.14 -4.59
N VAL A 27 -21.83 -0.25 -3.60
CA VAL A 27 -21.35 1.12 -3.79
C VAL A 27 -19.83 1.11 -3.89
N PRO A 28 -19.22 1.58 -5.00
CA PRO A 28 -17.77 1.67 -5.13
C PRO A 28 -17.20 2.55 -4.02
N GLY A 29 -16.24 2.03 -3.26
CA GLY A 29 -15.53 2.81 -2.25
C GLY A 29 -14.67 3.92 -2.88
N GLU A 30 -14.28 4.90 -2.07
CA GLU A 30 -13.28 5.89 -2.48
C GLU A 30 -11.95 5.18 -2.80
N LYS A 31 -11.43 5.42 -4.00
CA LYS A 31 -10.15 4.86 -4.46
C LYS A 31 -8.95 5.72 -4.08
N LEU A 32 -9.20 6.93 -3.57
CA LEU A 32 -8.15 7.89 -3.22
C LEU A 32 -7.73 7.69 -1.77
N ILE A 33 -6.57 7.06 -1.58
CA ILE A 33 -5.93 6.96 -0.26
C ILE A 33 -5.17 8.27 -0.01
N GLN A 34 -5.67 9.10 0.90
CA GLN A 34 -5.03 10.35 1.29
C GLN A 34 -3.81 10.07 2.19
N SER A 35 -2.63 10.51 1.76
CA SER A 35 -1.40 10.35 2.54
C SER A 35 -1.48 11.16 3.83
N GLN A 36 -1.22 10.49 4.96
CA GLN A 36 -1.11 11.13 6.28
C GLN A 36 0.29 11.71 6.54
N TRP A 37 1.16 11.72 5.53
CA TRP A 37 2.58 12.06 5.60
C TRP A 37 2.97 13.26 4.72
N ILE A 38 1.99 14.01 4.23
CA ILE A 38 2.26 15.29 3.55
C ILE A 38 2.84 16.28 4.57
N ASP A 39 3.86 17.03 4.16
CA ASP A 39 4.60 18.02 4.96
C ASP A 39 5.24 17.49 6.26
N LYS A 40 5.39 16.16 6.37
CA LYS A 40 6.10 15.52 7.47
C LYS A 40 7.53 15.17 7.05
N PRO A 41 8.50 15.25 7.98
CA PRO A 41 9.86 14.81 7.68
C PRO A 41 9.88 13.31 7.40
N MET A 42 10.85 12.89 6.58
CA MET A 42 11.06 11.47 6.30
C MET A 42 11.28 10.69 7.61
N PRO A 43 10.57 9.56 7.84
CA PRO A 43 10.79 8.73 9.01
C PRO A 43 12.24 8.25 9.12
N LEU A 44 12.75 8.12 10.35
CA LEU A 44 14.09 7.60 10.59
C LEU A 44 14.14 6.09 10.39
N PHE A 45 15.07 5.62 9.55
CA PHE A 45 15.34 4.21 9.35
C PHE A 45 16.78 3.97 8.86
N ASP A 46 17.26 2.76 9.10
CA ASP A 46 18.53 2.22 8.62
C ASP A 46 18.28 0.80 8.12
N LEU A 47 18.08 0.65 6.81
CA LEU A 47 17.70 -0.61 6.20
C LEU A 47 18.94 -1.33 5.65
N PRO A 48 19.07 -2.65 5.91
CA PRO A 48 20.09 -3.46 5.27
C PRO A 48 19.85 -3.52 3.75
N PRO A 49 20.87 -3.92 2.97
CA PRO A 49 20.70 -4.15 1.55
C PRO A 49 19.66 -5.25 1.28
N ALA A 50 18.82 -5.04 0.27
CA ALA A 50 17.77 -6.00 -0.08
C ALA A 50 18.33 -7.31 -0.68
N THR A 51 19.43 -7.21 -1.42
CA THR A 51 20.10 -8.32 -2.10
C THR A 51 21.61 -8.12 -2.11
N ALA A 52 22.37 -9.17 -2.45
CA ALA A 52 23.82 -9.06 -2.59
C ALA A 52 24.19 -8.08 -3.73
N GLY A 53 25.15 -7.18 -3.46
CA GLY A 53 25.64 -6.20 -4.46
C GLY A 53 24.86 -4.87 -4.49
N VAL A 54 23.77 -4.75 -3.72
CA VAL A 54 23.05 -3.49 -3.51
C VAL A 54 23.48 -2.89 -2.18
N ALA A 55 23.51 -1.56 -2.06
CA ALA A 55 23.76 -0.89 -0.79
C ALA A 55 22.50 -0.82 0.09
N GLY A 56 22.68 -0.77 1.41
CA GLY A 56 21.59 -0.44 2.33
C GLY A 56 21.13 1.00 2.13
N LEU A 57 19.91 1.30 2.62
CA LEU A 57 19.28 2.62 2.49
C LEU A 57 19.02 3.21 3.87
N LYS A 58 19.44 4.46 4.08
CA LYS A 58 19.18 5.22 5.31
C LYS A 58 18.33 6.44 5.02
N SER A 59 17.48 6.81 5.97
CA SER A 59 16.62 8.00 5.84
C SER A 59 17.40 9.30 5.61
N SER A 60 18.65 9.40 6.12
CA SER A 60 19.52 10.56 5.91
C SER A 60 19.94 10.74 4.45
N GLN A 61 19.98 9.67 3.65
CA GLN A 61 20.30 9.74 2.22
C GLN A 61 19.15 10.33 1.40
N LEU A 62 17.93 10.29 1.94
CA LEU A 62 16.72 10.86 1.33
C LEU A 62 16.45 12.31 1.78
N ALA A 63 17.15 12.78 2.82
CA ALA A 63 17.00 14.11 3.39
C ALA A 63 18.06 15.11 2.87
N ASP A 64 18.49 14.95 1.62
CA ASP A 64 19.55 15.75 1.00
C ASP A 64 19.04 17.04 0.33
N GLY A 65 17.76 17.37 0.51
CA GLY A 65 17.12 18.56 -0.05
C GLY A 65 16.73 18.44 -1.53
N ARG A 66 16.95 17.29 -2.16
CA ARG A 66 16.51 17.02 -3.53
C ARG A 66 15.26 16.15 -3.54
N PRO A 67 14.34 16.33 -4.51
CA PRO A 67 13.22 15.43 -4.67
C PRO A 67 13.72 14.00 -4.95
N ARG A 68 13.16 13.03 -4.22
CA ARG A 68 13.44 11.60 -4.37
C ARG A 68 12.12 10.86 -4.56
N LEU A 69 12.10 9.85 -5.44
CA LEU A 69 11.00 8.91 -5.52
C LEU A 69 11.36 7.66 -4.71
N VAL A 70 10.58 7.35 -3.68
CA VAL A 70 10.73 6.11 -2.92
C VAL A 70 9.66 5.13 -3.38
N ASN A 71 10.07 4.01 -3.98
CA ASN A 71 9.17 2.95 -4.40
C ASN A 71 9.17 1.82 -3.37
N VAL A 72 8.00 1.50 -2.82
CA VAL A 72 7.82 0.39 -1.88
C VAL A 72 7.21 -0.78 -2.64
N PHE A 73 7.94 -1.90 -2.71
CA PHE A 73 7.54 -3.04 -3.54
C PHE A 73 7.80 -4.39 -2.85
N ALA A 74 7.35 -5.46 -3.49
CA ALA A 74 7.72 -6.83 -3.17
C ALA A 74 7.67 -7.71 -4.42
N SER A 75 8.44 -8.79 -4.43
CA SER A 75 8.53 -9.81 -5.49
C SER A 75 7.18 -10.49 -5.78
N TRP A 76 6.37 -10.65 -4.73
CA TRP A 76 5.03 -11.23 -4.77
C TRP A 76 3.94 -10.19 -5.14
N CYS A 77 4.29 -8.91 -5.27
CA CYS A 77 3.36 -7.85 -5.66
C CYS A 77 3.16 -7.81 -7.18
N VAL A 78 2.06 -8.38 -7.67
CA VAL A 78 1.72 -8.39 -9.10
C VAL A 78 1.63 -6.98 -9.70
N PRO A 79 0.99 -5.98 -9.06
CA PRO A 79 0.97 -4.60 -9.58
C PRO A 79 2.37 -3.98 -9.67
N CYS A 80 3.28 -4.28 -8.75
CA CYS A 80 4.64 -3.75 -8.75
C CYS A 80 5.43 -4.21 -9.99
N ARG A 81 5.20 -5.46 -10.43
CA ARG A 81 5.78 -5.97 -11.68
C ARG A 81 5.27 -5.22 -12.91
N ALA A 82 4.00 -4.85 -12.92
CA ALA A 82 3.40 -4.06 -14.00
C ALA A 82 3.88 -2.59 -13.98
N GLU A 83 4.24 -2.06 -12.81
CA GLU A 83 4.76 -0.70 -12.63
C GLU A 83 6.23 -0.56 -13.06
N ALA A 84 7.04 -1.62 -12.92
CA ALA A 84 8.49 -1.57 -13.14
C ALA A 84 8.95 -0.93 -14.47
N PRO A 85 8.33 -1.20 -15.64
CA PRO A 85 8.73 -0.53 -16.88
C PRO A 85 8.56 1.00 -16.84
N GLN A 86 7.57 1.50 -16.08
CA GLN A 86 7.36 2.94 -15.90
C GLN A 86 8.44 3.55 -14.99
N LEU A 87 8.87 2.82 -13.95
CA LEU A 87 9.96 3.26 -13.08
C LEU A 87 11.29 3.32 -13.85
N GLU A 88 11.56 2.35 -14.73
CA GLU A 88 12.75 2.40 -15.60
C GLU A 88 12.70 3.57 -16.58
N ALA A 89 11.53 3.90 -17.13
CA ALA A 89 11.36 5.10 -17.97
C ALA A 89 11.62 6.39 -17.18
N LEU A 90 11.12 6.50 -15.95
CA LEU A 90 11.36 7.65 -15.07
C LEU A 90 12.84 7.78 -14.69
N LYS A 91 13.49 6.66 -14.39
CA LYS A 91 14.92 6.60 -14.10
C LYS A 91 15.74 7.04 -15.30
N ALA A 92 15.39 6.60 -16.51
CA ALA A 92 16.01 7.04 -17.75
C ALA A 92 15.80 8.54 -18.01
N ALA A 93 14.69 9.11 -17.55
CA ALA A 93 14.43 10.55 -17.55
C ALA A 93 15.20 11.35 -16.46
N GLY A 94 16.00 10.67 -15.63
CA GLY A 94 16.83 11.29 -14.60
C GLY A 94 16.16 11.42 -13.23
N VAL A 95 15.00 10.78 -13.00
CA VAL A 95 14.37 10.75 -11.68
C VAL A 95 15.18 9.82 -10.76
N PRO A 96 15.66 10.30 -9.59
CA PRO A 96 16.30 9.44 -8.61
C PRO A 96 15.25 8.58 -7.89
N ILE A 97 15.38 7.26 -8.04
CA ILE A 97 14.44 6.28 -7.48
C ILE A 97 15.18 5.37 -6.49
N ASP A 98 14.63 5.27 -5.28
CA ASP A 98 15.11 4.37 -4.23
C ASP A 98 14.04 3.31 -3.93
N GLY A 99 14.41 2.03 -4.04
CA GLY A 99 13.51 0.90 -3.81
C GLY A 99 13.58 0.38 -2.38
N ILE A 100 12.44 0.13 -1.75
CA ILE A 100 12.32 -0.53 -0.45
C ILE A 100 11.49 -1.79 -0.62
N ALA A 101 12.14 -2.95 -0.51
CA ALA A 101 11.46 -4.24 -0.49
C ALA A 101 10.78 -4.45 0.88
N ILE A 102 9.45 -4.59 0.89
CA ILE A 102 8.68 -4.77 2.12
C ILE A 102 8.29 -6.22 2.33
N ARG A 103 8.70 -6.79 3.48
CA ARG A 103 8.34 -8.16 3.90
C ARG A 103 8.61 -9.20 2.80
N ASP A 104 9.83 -9.19 2.30
CA ASP A 104 10.25 -10.03 1.18
C ASP A 104 11.56 -10.74 1.49
N ARG A 105 11.83 -11.84 0.78
CA ARG A 105 13.06 -12.62 0.95
C ARG A 105 14.14 -12.10 -0.01
N PRO A 106 15.39 -11.93 0.45
CA PRO A 106 16.48 -11.47 -0.42
C PRO A 106 16.64 -12.27 -1.70
N ASP A 107 16.48 -13.60 -1.64
CA ASP A 107 16.59 -14.47 -2.82
C ASP A 107 15.49 -14.16 -3.86
N ASP A 108 14.26 -13.94 -3.40
CA ASP A 108 13.12 -13.65 -4.27
C ASP A 108 13.21 -12.24 -4.89
N VAL A 109 13.71 -11.27 -4.12
CA VAL A 109 14.02 -9.92 -4.63
C VAL A 109 15.15 -9.97 -5.66
N ALA A 110 16.16 -10.82 -5.47
CA ALA A 110 17.28 -10.95 -6.42
C ALA A 110 16.86 -11.56 -7.76
N MET A 111 15.80 -12.36 -7.77
CA MET A 111 15.19 -12.93 -8.97
C MET A 111 14.02 -12.09 -9.53
N PHE A 112 13.74 -10.94 -8.91
CA PHE A 112 12.63 -10.09 -9.34
C PHE A 112 13.03 -9.29 -10.58
N LEU A 113 12.36 -9.61 -11.69
CA LEU A 113 12.54 -9.01 -13.03
C LEU A 113 13.92 -9.34 -13.64
#